data_AF-A0A1I4EVI3-F1
#
_entry.id   AF-A0A1I4EVI3-F1
#
_cell.length_a   1.000
_cell.length_b   1.000
_cell.length_c   1.000
_cell.angle_alpha   90.00
_cell.angle_beta   90.00
_cell.angle_gamma   90.00
#
_symmetry.space_group_name_H-M   'P 1'
#
loop_
_entity.id
_entity.type
_entity.pdbx_description
1 polymer ?
#
loop_
_entity_poly.entity_id
_entity_poly.type
_entity_poly.pdbx_seq_one_letter_code
_entity_poly.pdbx_strand_id
1 'polypeptide(L)'
;MISQFALMYFPDRVASLSQMWRTLAPAGRLAVAVWAPINRARGYQILVDIAARQCGGEAAAVLSAPFVLGDQAELAKLFIDSGISGASVILHEGSIRFPSIKEFIRIEVKGSPLADMLSDELMETLATESERSLAEFVVPSGEIIMPMDAHVVTANKR
;
A
#
# COMPACT_ATOMS: atom_id res chain seq x y z
N MET A 1 -10.58 -10.73 -14.78
CA MET A 1 -10.90 -10.15 -13.46
C MET A 1 -9.71 -9.36 -12.98
N ILE A 2 -9.95 -8.21 -12.37
CA ILE A 2 -8.92 -7.32 -11.82
C ILE A 2 -9.24 -7.08 -10.34
N SER A 3 -8.23 -7.18 -9.48
CA SER A 3 -8.28 -6.70 -8.09
C SER A 3 -7.14 -5.72 -7.88
N GLN A 4 -7.46 -4.43 -7.83
CA GLN A 4 -6.46 -3.38 -7.67
C GLN A 4 -6.45 -2.92 -6.22
N PHE A 5 -5.34 -3.18 -5.52
CA PHE A 5 -5.06 -2.75 -4.14
C PHE A 5 -6.12 -3.14 -3.09
N ALA A 6 -6.99 -4.11 -3.39
CA ALA A 6 -8.02 -4.57 -2.46
C ALA A 6 -7.58 -5.81 -1.65
N LEU A 7 -6.81 -6.71 -2.26
CA LEU A 7 -6.41 -7.99 -1.64
C LEU A 7 -5.68 -7.82 -0.29
N MET A 8 -4.99 -6.69 -0.11
CA MET A 8 -4.24 -6.35 1.11
C MET A 8 -5.16 -6.24 2.34
N TYR A 9 -6.44 -5.92 2.12
CA TYR A 9 -7.46 -5.73 3.16
C TYR A 9 -8.40 -6.92 3.35
N PHE A 10 -8.32 -7.96 2.51
CA PHE A 10 -9.19 -9.12 2.68
C PHE A 10 -8.77 -9.94 3.91
N PRO A 11 -9.72 -10.34 4.77
CA PRO A 11 -9.42 -11.12 5.97
C PRO A 11 -8.95 -12.53 5.63
N ASP A 12 -9.55 -13.15 4.61
CA ASP A 12 -9.13 -14.44 4.06
C ASP A 12 -8.72 -14.29 2.59
N ARG A 13 -7.41 -14.10 2.38
CA ARG A 13 -6.83 -13.84 1.07
C ARG A 13 -6.81 -15.09 0.19
N VAL A 14 -6.63 -16.27 0.79
CA VAL A 14 -6.64 -17.55 0.07
C VAL A 14 -8.03 -17.82 -0.47
N ALA A 15 -9.06 -17.79 0.40
CA ALA A 15 -10.44 -17.98 -0.03
C ALA A 15 -10.85 -16.94 -1.08
N SER A 16 -10.46 -15.68 -0.90
CA SER A 16 -10.75 -14.60 -1.85
C SER A 16 -10.17 -14.89 -3.24
N LEU A 17 -8.87 -15.23 -3.32
CA LEU A 17 -8.22 -15.58 -4.58
C LEU A 17 -8.81 -16.84 -5.21
N SER A 18 -9.10 -17.89 -4.43
CA SER A 18 -9.75 -19.09 -4.93
C SER A 18 -11.13 -18.80 -5.52
N GLN A 19 -11.93 -17.91 -4.90
CA GLN A 19 -13.23 -17.50 -5.46
C GLN A 19 -13.08 -16.65 -6.73
N MET A 20 -12.15 -15.70 -6.75
CA MET A 20 -11.82 -14.93 -7.95
C MET A 20 -11.43 -15.85 -9.09
N TRP A 21 -10.60 -16.86 -8.82
CA TRP A 21 -10.19 -17.85 -9.81
C TRP A 21 -11.34 -18.73 -10.29
N ARG A 22 -12.14 -19.26 -9.36
CA ARG A 22 -13.28 -20.14 -9.67
C ARG A 22 -14.28 -19.47 -10.61
N THR A 23 -14.55 -18.18 -10.41
CA THR A 23 -15.57 -17.41 -11.15
C THR A 23 -15.13 -16.96 -12.54
N LEU A 24 -13.84 -17.02 -12.88
CA LEU A 24 -13.38 -16.77 -14.24
C LEU A 24 -13.95 -17.81 -15.22
N ALA A 25 -14.38 -17.33 -16.39
CA ALA A 25 -14.65 -18.19 -17.54
C ALA A 25 -13.39 -18.98 -17.96
N PRO A 26 -13.55 -20.11 -18.69
CA PRO A 26 -12.42 -20.78 -19.33
C PRO A 26 -11.59 -19.79 -20.17
N ALA A 27 -10.26 -19.95 -20.19
CA ALA A 27 -9.31 -19.02 -20.80
C ALA A 27 -9.30 -17.59 -20.20
N GLY A 28 -9.98 -17.37 -19.06
CA GLY A 28 -10.01 -16.09 -18.37
C GLY A 28 -8.67 -15.69 -17.74
N ARG A 29 -8.47 -14.40 -17.52
CA ARG A 29 -7.27 -13.84 -16.88
C ARG A 29 -7.59 -13.22 -15.52
N LEU A 30 -6.71 -13.45 -14.55
CA LEU A 30 -6.66 -12.74 -13.28
C LEU A 30 -5.49 -11.75 -13.29
N ALA A 31 -5.72 -10.53 -12.84
CA ALA A 31 -4.68 -9.56 -12.51
C ALA A 31 -4.94 -9.00 -11.10
N VAL A 32 -3.91 -8.98 -10.27
CA VAL A 32 -3.96 -8.42 -8.91
C VAL A 32 -2.81 -7.45 -8.73
N ALA A 33 -3.10 -6.25 -8.23
CA ALA A 33 -2.08 -5.29 -7.84
C ALA A 33 -2.07 -5.12 -6.32
N VAL A 34 -0.89 -5.18 -5.72
CA VAL A 34 -0.62 -4.88 -4.30
C VAL A 34 0.60 -3.98 -4.21
N TRP A 35 0.75 -3.24 -3.11
CA TRP A 35 1.97 -2.46 -2.90
C TRP A 35 3.17 -3.39 -2.70
N ALA A 36 4.33 -2.97 -3.21
CA ALA A 36 5.62 -3.62 -2.95
C ALA A 36 6.00 -3.47 -1.46
N PRO A 37 7.09 -4.05 -0.95
CA PRO A 37 7.43 -3.91 0.46
C PRO A 37 7.71 -2.46 0.83
N ILE A 38 7.36 -2.07 2.06
CA ILE A 38 7.45 -0.68 2.53
C ILE A 38 8.88 -0.12 2.45
N ASN A 39 9.91 -0.97 2.48
CA ASN A 39 11.31 -0.56 2.32
C ASN A 39 11.64 0.03 0.92
N ARG A 40 10.73 -0.09 -0.04
CA ARG A 40 10.79 0.58 -1.36
C ARG A 40 9.98 1.87 -1.41
N ALA A 41 9.15 2.14 -0.40
CA ALA A 41 8.29 3.32 -0.29
C ALA A 41 8.82 4.26 0.81
N ARG A 42 10.01 4.85 0.58
CA ARG A 42 10.74 5.64 1.59
C ARG A 42 9.89 6.72 2.28
N GLY A 43 9.03 7.42 1.53
CA GLY A 43 8.11 8.41 2.09
C GLY A 43 7.14 7.83 3.13
N TYR A 44 6.61 6.64 2.86
CA TYR A 44 5.76 5.91 3.81
C TYR A 44 6.54 5.37 5.01
N GLN A 45 7.79 4.92 4.84
CA GLN A 45 8.62 4.51 5.98
C GLN A 45 8.80 5.67 6.97
N ILE A 46 9.18 6.85 6.45
CA ILE A 46 9.34 8.05 7.26
C ILE A 46 8.04 8.40 7.98
N LEU A 47 6.91 8.37 7.28
CA LEU A 47 5.60 8.65 7.88
C LEU A 47 5.22 7.64 8.97
N VAL A 48 5.41 6.35 8.72
CA VAL A 48 5.17 5.28 9.71
C VAL A 48 6.05 5.47 10.95
N ASP A 49 7.32 5.80 10.76
CA ASP A 49 8.26 6.03 11.86
C ASP A 49 7.87 7.27 12.69
N ILE A 50 7.41 8.34 12.05
CA ILE A 50 6.90 9.52 12.75
C ILE A 50 5.62 9.15 13.51
N ALA A 51 4.66 8.48 12.87
CA ALA A 51 3.41 8.07 13.51
C ALA A 51 3.66 7.16 14.72
N ALA A 52 4.62 6.24 14.64
CA ALA A 52 5.00 5.38 15.75
C ALA A 52 5.49 6.19 16.97
N ARG A 53 6.29 7.24 16.73
CA ARG A 53 6.83 8.11 17.79
C ARG A 53 5.79 9.07 18.36
N GLN A 54 4.94 9.65 17.52
CA GLN A 54 4.04 10.76 17.89
C GLN A 54 2.64 10.30 18.27
N CYS A 55 2.15 9.24 17.63
CA CYS A 55 0.76 8.80 17.70
C CYS A 55 0.61 7.35 18.23
N GLY A 56 1.74 6.64 18.39
CA GLY A 56 1.78 5.28 18.93
C GLY A 56 1.73 4.18 17.87
N GLY A 57 1.93 2.94 18.32
CA GLY A 57 2.09 1.77 17.45
C GLY A 57 0.84 1.41 16.63
N GLU A 58 -0.36 1.71 17.12
CA GLU A 58 -1.60 1.46 16.38
C GLU A 58 -1.71 2.36 15.15
N ALA A 59 -1.36 3.64 15.28
CA ALA A 59 -1.35 4.57 14.15
C ALA A 59 -0.32 4.16 13.09
N ALA A 60 0.86 3.72 13.53
CA ALA A 60 1.88 3.16 12.64
C ALA A 60 1.42 1.87 11.94
N ALA A 61 0.68 1.01 12.64
CA ALA A 61 0.10 -0.20 12.07
C ALA A 61 -0.92 0.12 10.97
N VAL A 62 -1.77 1.13 11.15
CA VAL A 62 -2.72 1.57 10.11
C VAL A 62 -2.00 2.01 8.83
N LEU A 63 -0.94 2.82 8.95
CA LEU A 63 -0.19 3.33 7.80
C LEU A 63 0.65 2.26 7.09
N SER A 64 1.11 1.25 7.82
CA SER A 64 1.90 0.14 7.27
C SER A 64 1.05 -1.03 6.76
N ALA A 65 -0.22 -1.12 7.16
CA ALA A 65 -1.15 -2.18 6.76
C ALA A 65 -1.24 -2.42 5.24
N PRO A 66 -1.20 -1.39 4.36
CA PRO A 66 -1.25 -1.61 2.91
C PRO A 66 -0.05 -2.39 2.36
N PHE A 67 1.07 -2.50 3.09
CA PHE A 67 2.30 -3.15 2.63
C PHE A 67 2.41 -4.62 3.05
N VAL A 68 1.35 -5.18 3.67
CA VAL A 68 1.33 -6.54 4.26
C VAL A 68 1.56 -7.66 3.24
N LEU A 69 1.37 -7.41 1.94
CA LEU A 69 1.63 -8.37 0.85
C LEU A 69 2.83 -7.98 -0.02
N GLY A 70 3.71 -7.14 0.53
CA GLY A 70 4.85 -6.60 -0.19
C GLY A 70 5.93 -7.64 -0.49
N ASP A 71 6.09 -8.70 0.30
CA ASP A 71 7.08 -9.73 -0.01
C ASP A 71 6.67 -10.54 -1.24
N GLN A 72 7.52 -10.50 -2.27
CA GLN A 72 7.24 -11.14 -3.56
C GLN A 72 7.12 -12.66 -3.45
N ALA A 73 7.90 -13.31 -2.58
CA ALA A 73 7.89 -14.76 -2.42
C ALA A 73 6.65 -15.23 -1.63
N GLU A 74 6.27 -14.50 -0.57
CA GLU A 74 5.04 -14.75 0.17
C GLU A 74 3.81 -14.51 -0.71
N LEU A 75 3.81 -13.46 -1.54
CA LEU A 75 2.76 -13.20 -2.50
C LEU A 75 2.64 -14.32 -3.55
N ALA A 76 3.76 -14.81 -4.08
CA ALA A 76 3.76 -15.94 -5.01
C ALA A 76 3.21 -17.22 -4.33
N LYS A 77 3.62 -17.49 -3.08
CA LYS A 77 3.13 -18.61 -2.29
C LYS A 77 1.62 -18.50 -2.04
N LEU A 78 1.11 -17.32 -1.71
CA LEU A 78 -0.33 -17.09 -1.51
C LEU A 78 -1.16 -17.49 -2.73
N PHE A 79 -0.68 -17.22 -3.95
CA PHE A 79 -1.35 -17.66 -5.19
C PHE A 79 -1.34 -19.17 -5.36
N ILE A 80 -0.22 -19.83 -5.04
CA ILE A 80 -0.10 -21.30 -5.06
C ILE A 80 -1.09 -21.92 -4.08
N ASP A 81 -1.11 -21.43 -2.84
CA ASP A 81 -2.01 -21.91 -1.77
C ASP A 81 -3.50 -21.70 -2.13
N SER A 82 -3.78 -20.73 -3.01
CA SER A 82 -5.13 -20.47 -3.55
C SER A 82 -5.53 -21.37 -4.73
N GLY A 83 -4.67 -22.30 -5.14
CA GLY A 83 -4.88 -23.19 -6.28
C GLY A 83 -4.57 -22.55 -7.65
N ILE A 84 -3.86 -21.42 -7.66
CA ILE A 84 -3.51 -20.68 -8.88
C ILE A 84 -2.04 -20.93 -9.24
N SER A 85 -1.78 -22.06 -9.91
CA SER A 85 -0.44 -22.39 -10.39
C SER A 85 -0.04 -21.52 -11.59
N GLY A 86 1.22 -21.09 -11.64
CA GLY A 86 1.78 -20.36 -12.79
C GLY A 86 1.44 -18.87 -12.84
N ALA A 87 1.08 -18.28 -11.70
CA ALA A 87 1.00 -16.82 -11.57
C ALA A 87 2.40 -16.19 -11.73
N SER A 88 2.49 -15.11 -12.50
CA SER A 88 3.70 -14.29 -12.64
C SER A 88 3.57 -13.06 -11.74
N VAL A 89 4.54 -12.84 -10.86
CA VAL A 89 4.61 -11.65 -9.99
C VAL A 89 5.71 -10.74 -10.52
N ILE A 90 5.34 -9.54 -10.97
CA ILE A 90 6.26 -8.56 -11.54
C ILE A 90 6.24 -7.31 -10.67
N LEU A 91 7.42 -6.80 -10.32
CA LEU A 91 7.57 -5.50 -9.68
C LEU A 91 7.44 -4.38 -10.72
N HIS A 92 6.59 -3.40 -10.45
CA HIS A 92 6.45 -2.18 -11.22
C HIS A 92 6.88 -1.00 -10.35
N GLU A 93 7.90 -0.29 -10.82
CA GLU A 93 8.37 0.92 -10.17
C GLU A 93 7.42 2.08 -10.48
N GLY A 94 7.12 2.89 -9.46
CA GLY A 94 6.11 3.92 -9.54
C GLY A 94 6.37 5.09 -8.61
N SER A 95 5.55 6.14 -8.76
CA SER A 95 5.61 7.30 -7.88
C SER A 95 4.21 7.86 -7.61
N ILE A 96 4.02 8.38 -6.41
CA ILE A 96 2.85 9.17 -6.02
C ILE A 96 3.21 10.66 -6.02
N ARG A 97 2.22 11.52 -6.27
CA ARG A 97 2.37 12.97 -6.28
C ARG A 97 1.27 13.63 -5.47
N PHE A 98 1.65 14.60 -4.65
CA PHE A 98 0.72 15.44 -3.90
C PHE A 98 1.09 16.91 -4.03
N PRO A 99 0.10 17.83 -3.90
CA PRO A 99 0.36 19.27 -3.98
C PRO A 99 1.34 19.79 -2.93
N SER A 100 1.39 19.17 -1.74
CA SER A 100 2.30 19.52 -0.65
C SER A 100 2.40 18.38 0.37
N ILE A 101 3.36 18.46 1.29
CA ILE A 101 3.46 17.53 2.44
C ILE A 101 2.20 17.61 3.30
N LYS A 102 1.72 18.82 3.59
CA LYS A 102 0.50 19.04 4.37
C LYS A 102 -0.71 18.33 3.76
N GLU A 103 -0.89 18.43 2.44
CA GLU A 103 -1.99 17.74 1.75
C GLU A 103 -1.83 16.22 1.74
N PHE A 104 -0.60 15.71 1.60
CA PHE A 104 -0.32 14.28 1.74
C PHE A 104 -0.75 13.76 3.12
N ILE A 105 -0.29 14.41 4.20
CA ILE A 105 -0.65 14.01 5.57
C ILE A 105 -2.16 14.10 5.79
N ARG A 106 -2.80 15.17 5.33
CA ARG A 106 -4.24 15.34 5.43
C ARG A 106 -4.99 14.19 4.74
N ILE A 107 -4.58 13.80 3.53
CA ILE A 107 -5.22 12.72 2.76
C ILE A 107 -5.00 11.37 3.42
N GLU A 108 -3.77 11.03 3.83
CA GLU A 108 -3.47 9.74 4.47
C GLU A 108 -4.22 9.58 5.80
N VAL A 109 -4.27 10.64 6.62
CA VAL A 109 -4.98 10.57 7.90
C VAL A 109 -6.48 10.53 7.70
N LYS A 110 -7.05 11.46 6.92
CA LYS A 110 -8.52 11.52 6.74
C LYS A 110 -9.07 10.40 5.87
N GLY A 111 -8.23 9.74 5.06
CA GLY A 111 -8.59 8.61 4.21
C GLY A 111 -8.43 7.23 4.87
N SER A 112 -8.02 7.18 6.13
CA SER A 112 -7.76 5.94 6.87
C SER A 112 -8.46 5.95 8.23
N PRO A 113 -8.46 4.82 8.97
CA PRO A 113 -8.94 4.78 10.36
C PRO A 113 -8.30 5.82 11.29
N LEU A 114 -7.15 6.41 10.90
CA LEU A 114 -6.52 7.48 11.67
C LEU A 114 -7.42 8.72 11.86
N ALA A 115 -8.39 8.94 10.97
CA ALA A 115 -9.30 10.08 11.06
C ALA A 115 -10.03 10.17 12.40
N ASP A 116 -10.37 9.01 12.98
CA ASP A 116 -11.07 8.88 14.26
C ASP A 116 -10.10 8.64 15.43
N MET A 117 -8.86 8.23 15.15
CA MET A 117 -7.85 7.93 16.17
C MET A 117 -7.05 9.16 16.62
N LEU A 118 -6.86 10.14 15.74
CA LEU A 118 -5.99 11.29 15.99
C LEU A 118 -6.78 12.54 16.36
N SER A 119 -6.38 13.20 17.45
CA SER A 119 -6.84 14.55 17.77
C SER A 119 -6.26 15.56 16.77
N ASP A 120 -6.88 16.74 16.69
CA ASP A 120 -6.36 17.83 15.84
C ASP A 120 -4.93 18.23 16.23
N GLU A 121 -4.60 18.19 17.52
CA GLU A 121 -3.24 18.47 18.02
C GLU A 121 -2.21 17.43 17.54
N LEU A 122 -2.56 16.15 17.56
CA LEU A 122 -1.71 15.08 17.04
C LEU A 122 -1.58 15.16 15.52
N MET A 123 -2.66 15.53 14.81
CA MET A 123 -2.62 15.77 13.37
C MET A 123 -1.65 16.90 13.01
N GLU A 124 -1.69 18.04 13.71
CA GLU A 124 -0.77 19.16 13.47
C GLU A 124 0.69 18.79 13.84
N THR A 125 0.89 18.01 14.91
CA THR A 125 2.22 17.50 15.29
C THR A 125 2.79 16.57 14.21
N LEU A 126 1.98 15.63 13.72
CA LEU A 126 2.33 14.72 12.64
C LEU A 126 2.67 15.49 11.36
N ALA A 127 1.87 16.49 11.00
CA ALA A 127 2.10 17.34 9.83
C ALA A 127 3.42 18.11 9.94
N THR A 128 3.67 18.76 11.08
CA THR A 128 4.89 19.57 11.32
C THR A 128 6.16 18.73 11.25
N GLU A 129 6.18 17.55 11.87
CA GLU A 129 7.36 16.67 11.82
C GLU A 129 7.56 16.08 10.41
N SER A 130 6.46 15.80 9.70
CA SER A 130 6.48 15.31 8.33
C SER A 130 7.00 16.37 7.35
N GLU A 131 6.66 17.64 7.53
CA GLU A 131 7.19 18.74 6.70
C GLU A 131 8.72 18.77 6.70
N ARG A 132 9.34 18.57 7.87
CA ARG A 132 10.80 18.51 7.99
C ARG A 132 11.38 17.24 7.38
N SER A 133 10.76 16.10 7.68
CA SER A 133 11.33 14.78 7.36
C SER A 133 11.11 14.37 5.90
N LEU A 134 10.04 14.85 5.27
CA LEU A 134 9.70 14.56 3.87
C LEU A 134 10.17 15.67 2.91
N ALA A 135 10.90 16.68 3.40
CA ALA A 135 11.42 17.78 2.59
C ALA A 135 12.30 17.31 1.42
N GLU A 136 12.94 16.14 1.53
CA GLU A 136 13.74 15.53 0.46
C GLU A 136 12.93 15.21 -0.81
N PHE A 137 11.60 15.10 -0.70
CA PHE A 137 10.71 14.77 -1.80
C PHE A 137 10.05 15.99 -2.44
N VAL A 138 10.28 17.19 -1.91
CA VAL A 138 9.72 18.43 -2.45
C VAL A 138 10.48 18.81 -3.72
N VAL A 139 9.77 18.88 -4.84
CA VAL A 139 10.33 19.31 -6.12
C VAL A 139 10.21 20.83 -6.28
N PRO A 140 10.93 21.47 -7.24
CA PRO A 140 10.91 22.93 -7.39
C PRO A 140 9.52 23.57 -7.60
N SER A 141 8.52 22.81 -8.06
CA SER A 141 7.13 23.27 -8.16
C SER A 141 6.42 23.43 -6.80
N GLY A 142 7.01 22.92 -5.71
CA GLY A 142 6.40 22.85 -4.38
C GLY A 142 5.59 21.57 -4.13
N GLU A 143 5.34 20.77 -5.17
CA GLU A 143 4.73 19.45 -5.04
C GLU A 143 5.69 18.47 -4.37
N ILE A 144 5.16 17.36 -3.84
CA ILE A 144 5.97 16.22 -3.44
C ILE A 144 5.83 15.06 -4.42
N ILE A 145 6.94 14.39 -4.71
CA ILE A 145 6.98 13.17 -5.51
C ILE A 145 7.75 12.10 -4.74
N MET A 146 7.09 10.97 -4.44
CA MET A 146 7.67 9.89 -3.64
C MET A 146 7.58 8.55 -4.37
N PRO A 147 8.57 7.66 -4.22
CA PRO A 147 8.49 6.32 -4.79
C PRO A 147 7.35 5.52 -4.15
N MET A 148 6.61 4.79 -4.98
CA MET A 148 5.52 3.92 -4.57
C MET A 148 5.39 2.78 -5.57
N ASP A 149 6.12 1.71 -5.30
CA ASP A 149 6.18 0.54 -6.19
C ASP A 149 5.05 -0.44 -5.88
N ALA A 150 4.65 -1.20 -6.90
CA ALA A 150 3.61 -2.21 -6.79
C ALA A 150 4.06 -3.55 -7.35
N HIS A 151 3.59 -4.64 -6.74
CA HIS A 151 3.61 -5.94 -7.38
C HIS A 151 2.33 -6.14 -8.17
N VAL A 152 2.47 -6.48 -9.45
CA VAL A 152 1.37 -6.90 -10.32
C VAL A 152 1.50 -8.39 -10.58
N VAL A 153 0.50 -9.13 -10.11
CA VAL A 153 0.38 -10.57 -10.32
C VAL A 153 -0.57 -10.84 -11.47
N THR A 154 -0.17 -11.69 -12.41
CA THR A 154 -1.04 -12.12 -13.52
C THR A 154 -1.08 -13.64 -13.65
N ALA A 155 -2.25 -14.19 -13.96
CA ALA A 155 -2.44 -15.63 -14.19
C ALA A 155 -3.51 -15.88 -15.27
N ASN A 156 -3.34 -16.94 -16.06
CA ASN A 156 -4.31 -17.35 -17.09
C ASN A 156 -4.93 -18.69 -16.70
N LYS A 157 -6.27 -18.74 -16.67
CA LYS A 157 -7.03 -19.94 -16.35
C LYS A 157 -7.12 -20.81 -17.60
N ARG A 158 -6.36 -21.90 -17.61
CA ARG A 158 -6.41 -22.89 -18.69
C ARG A 158 -7.71 -23.69 -18.63
#